data_AF-A0A4R0HCB6-F1
#
_entry.id   AF-A0A4R0HCB6-F1
#
_cell.length_a   1.000
_cell.length_b   1.000
_cell.length_c   1.000
_cell.angle_alpha   90.00
_cell.angle_beta   90.00
_cell.angle_gamma   90.00
#
_symmetry.space_group_name_H-M   'P 1'
#
loop_
_entity.id
_entity.type
_entity.pdbx_description
1 polymer ?
#
loop_
_entity_poly.entity_id
_entity_poly.type
_entity_poly.pdbx_seq_one_letter_code
_entity_poly.pdbx_strand_id
1 'polypeptide(L)'
;MNLRSCLARLISRGCAHGLSLVPCGRRGPIIRLGGVIVMEQLVQPGDGASQQSGRPWETLGVALSGGGVRAAFYALGGLMYLVRSGLNRKVRLVSSVSGGSIVNVAVAMAGDFSESDPKEFDRLVGIASHRMAKSGVFFWPGLKQAARSIIIFMLWAPVFIGLMNVVGVIDGWPWDIFWFGEIWYTGLMTVFLLGYTIVGRQRIQQEAYHQFLVHMSTGEKKSHRRRSLAELPASAVAHVLCATELTSGQPMYMSREMAFSPVYGRGGSDLALAKAIYASAAFPIGFPPLRLRSANLNMAGGRDEEAPKWLLLSDGGVFNNLGTDAFAANDSAAQIYLPDPALPIIPNVDLQMIINASSPSKKASISSLLVWRTIPSTVRIMSVLYENTLRPRMQRLMEAQSAPGGPIVVDISESPVELVDRLAKGRTDADPVRVRALEMRAILNKERSDYEWKTYADRAAQTKTVLSAVGSTAAVRLLRLGYLDTAIACHAHLGTQGIGAVPMDKWFKDLVDNKLSDDLPAVETAEDRATV
;
A
#
# COMPACT_ATOMS: atom_id res chain seq x y z
N MET A 1 31.53 29.51 3.16
CA MET A 1 31.37 30.76 2.38
C MET A 1 29.88 31.07 2.27
N ASN A 2 29.42 32.19 2.84
CA ASN A 2 28.00 32.44 3.06
C ASN A 2 27.35 33.11 1.83
N LEU A 3 26.27 32.52 1.27
CA LEU A 3 25.61 32.93 0.02
C LEU A 3 25.24 34.42 -0.02
N ARG A 4 24.94 35.01 1.15
CA ARG A 4 24.68 36.44 1.34
C ARG A 4 25.84 37.34 0.88
N SER A 5 27.08 36.92 1.13
CA SER A 5 28.28 37.69 0.76
C SER A 5 28.59 37.65 -0.74
N CYS A 6 28.11 36.61 -1.45
CA CYS A 6 28.21 36.51 -2.91
C CYS A 6 27.16 37.38 -3.62
N LEU A 7 25.91 37.35 -3.15
CA LEU A 7 24.83 38.14 -3.75
C LEU A 7 25.05 39.65 -3.59
N ALA A 8 25.55 40.10 -2.44
CA ALA A 8 25.87 41.51 -2.21
C ALA A 8 26.95 42.04 -3.19
N ARG A 9 27.91 41.20 -3.58
CA ARG A 9 28.95 41.55 -4.57
C ARG A 9 28.45 41.57 -6.02
N LEU A 10 27.39 40.82 -6.33
CA LEU A 10 26.77 40.81 -7.66
C LEU A 10 25.87 42.03 -7.89
N ILE A 11 25.18 42.49 -6.84
CA ILE A 11 24.35 43.70 -6.89
C ILE A 11 25.22 44.96 -6.97
N SER A 12 26.34 45.02 -6.23
CA SER A 12 27.24 46.19 -6.27
C SER A 12 28.00 46.37 -7.60
N ARG A 13 27.99 45.36 -8.47
CA ARG A 13 28.62 45.39 -9.81
C ARG A 13 27.67 45.75 -10.96
N GLY A 14 26.41 46.09 -10.66
CA GLY A 14 25.47 46.62 -11.68
C GLY A 14 24.94 45.60 -12.70
N CYS A 15 25.19 44.29 -12.51
CA CYS A 15 24.84 43.26 -13.51
C CYS A 15 23.40 42.73 -13.43
N ALA A 16 22.51 43.30 -12.61
CA ALA A 16 21.16 42.77 -12.45
C ALA A 16 20.09 43.88 -12.47
N HIS A 17 19.59 44.20 -13.66
CA HIS A 17 18.38 45.00 -13.81
C HIS A 17 17.16 44.11 -13.52
N GLY A 18 16.35 44.47 -12.52
CA GLY A 18 15.04 43.84 -12.24
C GLY A 18 14.85 43.13 -10.89
N LEU A 19 15.81 43.21 -9.96
CA LEU A 19 15.65 42.66 -8.60
C LEU A 19 15.08 43.71 -7.63
N SER A 20 13.83 43.55 -7.20
CA SER A 20 13.27 44.30 -6.07
C SER A 20 13.13 43.39 -4.85
N LEU A 21 13.82 43.72 -3.75
CA LEU A 21 13.63 43.09 -2.44
C LEU A 21 12.43 43.74 -1.75
N VAL A 22 11.37 42.98 -1.45
CA VAL A 22 10.27 43.43 -0.59
C VAL A 22 10.57 42.97 0.84
N PRO A 23 10.69 43.86 1.83
CA PRO A 23 10.92 43.45 3.21
C PRO A 23 9.61 43.00 3.86
N CYS A 24 9.55 41.76 4.34
CA CYS A 24 8.52 41.28 5.25
C CYS A 24 9.21 40.76 6.53
N GLY A 25 8.66 41.10 7.69
CA GLY A 25 9.28 40.86 8.99
C GLY A 25 9.43 39.37 9.36
N ARG A 26 10.46 39.11 10.19
CA ARG A 26 10.84 37.86 10.91
C ARG A 26 10.96 36.54 10.13
N ARG A 27 10.62 36.45 8.85
CA ARG A 27 10.98 35.32 7.97
C ARG A 27 11.63 35.88 6.72
N GLY A 28 12.76 35.30 6.29
CA GLY A 28 13.69 35.88 5.31
C GLY A 28 13.09 36.25 3.94
N PRO A 29 13.85 36.99 3.09
CA PRO A 29 13.31 37.61 1.88
C PRO A 29 12.97 36.59 0.79
N ILE A 30 11.85 36.82 0.09
CA ILE A 30 11.42 36.09 -1.11
C ILE A 30 12.03 36.78 -2.34
N ILE A 31 12.71 36.02 -3.20
CA ILE A 31 13.26 36.51 -4.47
C ILE A 31 12.30 36.12 -5.61
N ARG A 32 11.75 37.11 -6.31
CA ARG A 32 11.00 36.91 -7.56
C ARG A 32 11.96 36.95 -8.75
N LEU A 33 12.02 35.85 -9.52
CA LEU A 33 12.62 35.80 -10.85
C LEU A 33 11.51 35.48 -11.86
N GLY A 34 11.53 36.16 -13.02
CA GLY A 34 10.46 36.11 -14.01
C GLY A 34 10.00 34.70 -14.39
N GLY A 35 8.69 34.46 -14.27
CA GLY A 35 7.95 33.38 -14.92
C GLY A 35 8.17 31.95 -14.42
N VAL A 36 9.24 31.64 -13.69
CA VAL A 36 9.52 30.28 -13.20
C VAL A 36 9.85 30.35 -11.71
N ILE A 37 8.92 29.87 -10.88
CA ILE A 37 9.18 29.64 -9.45
C ILE A 37 10.06 28.39 -9.35
N VAL A 38 11.37 28.56 -9.38
CA VAL A 38 12.31 27.52 -8.97
C VAL A 38 12.32 27.52 -7.45
N MET A 39 11.45 26.72 -6.83
CA MET A 39 11.68 26.32 -5.44
C MET A 39 12.82 25.30 -5.43
N GLU A 40 14.03 25.79 -5.18
CA GLU A 40 15.09 24.94 -4.66
C GLU A 40 14.63 24.46 -3.28
N GLN A 41 13.97 23.29 -3.24
CA GLN A 41 13.69 22.56 -2.02
C GLN A 41 15.02 22.05 -1.46
N LEU A 42 15.79 22.95 -0.86
CA LEU A 42 16.55 22.58 0.33
C LEU A 42 15.50 22.27 1.40
N VAL A 43 15.05 21.02 1.43
CA VAL A 43 14.42 20.42 2.60
C VAL A 43 15.47 20.46 3.70
N GLN A 44 15.56 21.59 4.38
CA GLN A 44 16.00 21.62 5.76
C GLN A 44 15.01 20.72 6.50
N PRO A 45 15.47 19.72 7.27
CA PRO A 45 14.57 18.95 8.11
C PRO A 45 13.77 19.95 8.94
N GLY A 46 12.44 19.88 8.85
CA GLY A 46 11.57 20.78 9.59
C GLY A 46 11.97 20.76 11.06
N ASP A 47 12.14 21.93 11.64
CA ASP A 47 12.39 22.17 13.07
C ASP A 47 11.20 21.74 13.98
N GLY A 48 10.37 20.78 13.53
CA GLY A 48 9.37 20.09 14.35
C GLY A 48 9.92 18.83 15.04
N ALA A 49 11.13 18.36 14.69
CA ALA A 49 11.69 17.10 15.19
C ALA A 49 12.64 17.25 16.40
N SER A 50 12.70 18.40 17.07
CA SER A 50 13.76 18.66 18.08
C SER A 50 13.32 19.21 19.44
N GLN A 51 12.04 19.08 19.84
CA GLN A 51 11.60 19.51 21.19
C GLN A 51 10.68 18.53 21.97
N GLN A 52 10.80 17.22 21.77
CA GLN A 52 10.09 16.22 22.60
C GLN A 52 10.99 15.19 23.28
N SER A 53 12.24 15.51 23.61
CA SER A 53 13.05 14.63 24.46
C SER A 53 12.58 14.73 25.93
N GLY A 54 11.51 13.99 26.27
CA GLY A 54 11.08 13.78 27.66
C GLY A 54 9.57 13.66 27.90
N ARG A 55 8.70 13.92 26.92
CA ARG A 55 7.26 13.65 27.07
C ARG A 55 6.93 12.22 26.62
N PRO A 56 6.11 11.46 27.37
CA PRO A 56 5.58 10.19 26.87
C PRO A 56 4.74 10.46 25.62
N TRP A 57 4.86 9.58 24.63
CA TRP A 57 4.05 9.64 23.41
C TRP A 57 2.63 9.18 23.71
N GLU A 58 1.64 9.89 23.18
CA GLU A 58 0.22 9.61 23.40
C GLU A 58 -0.45 9.02 22.16
N THR A 59 0.05 9.38 20.98
CA THR A 59 -0.55 9.03 19.70
C THR A 59 0.40 8.24 18.80
N LEU A 60 -0.14 7.21 18.14
CA LEU A 60 0.56 6.33 17.20
C LEU A 60 -0.03 6.48 15.79
N GLY A 61 0.82 6.69 14.80
CA GLY A 61 0.49 6.61 13.38
C GLY A 61 1.07 5.35 12.76
N VAL A 62 0.28 4.63 11.97
CA VAL A 62 0.68 3.39 11.31
C VAL A 62 0.64 3.58 9.79
N ALA A 63 1.73 3.26 9.10
CA ALA A 63 1.83 3.31 7.65
C ALA A 63 1.91 1.90 7.08
N LEU A 64 0.95 1.55 6.21
CA LEU A 64 0.82 0.25 5.56
C LEU A 64 1.26 0.36 4.10
N SER A 65 2.42 -0.21 3.80
CA SER A 65 2.97 -0.14 2.44
C SER A 65 2.17 -0.92 1.39
N GLY A 66 2.44 -0.64 0.12
CA GLY A 66 1.87 -1.37 -1.01
C GLY A 66 2.62 -2.67 -1.36
N GLY A 67 1.92 -3.57 -2.05
CA GLY A 67 2.48 -4.87 -2.46
C GLY A 67 1.42 -5.94 -2.75
N GLY A 68 0.23 -5.51 -3.21
CA GLY A 68 -0.91 -6.40 -3.46
C GLY A 68 -1.30 -7.27 -2.25
N VAL A 69 -1.73 -8.50 -2.51
CA VAL A 69 -2.19 -9.43 -1.47
C VAL A 69 -1.09 -9.80 -0.45
N ARG A 70 0.19 -9.75 -0.83
CA ARG A 70 1.31 -9.97 0.09
C ARG A 70 1.33 -8.91 1.19
N ALA A 71 1.25 -7.64 0.78
CA ALA A 71 1.20 -6.52 1.71
C ALA A 71 -0.07 -6.53 2.56
N ALA A 72 -1.20 -6.96 2.00
CA ALA A 72 -2.43 -7.12 2.76
C ALA A 72 -2.27 -8.10 3.94
N PHE A 73 -1.77 -9.32 3.71
CA PHE A 73 -1.56 -10.28 4.80
C PHE A 73 -0.56 -9.81 5.85
N TYR A 74 0.58 -9.28 5.42
CA TYR A 74 1.62 -8.80 6.33
C TYR A 74 1.13 -7.62 7.19
N ALA A 75 0.44 -6.65 6.57
CA ALA A 75 -0.20 -5.53 7.27
C ALA A 75 -1.25 -6.01 8.27
N LEU A 76 -2.11 -6.95 7.87
CA LEU A 76 -3.15 -7.51 8.74
C LEU A 76 -2.55 -8.19 9.98
N GLY A 77 -1.42 -8.87 9.83
CA GLY A 77 -0.68 -9.47 10.95
C GLY A 77 -0.15 -8.43 11.94
N GLY A 78 0.41 -7.34 11.42
CA GLY A 78 0.88 -6.24 12.28
C GLY A 78 -0.26 -5.52 13.01
N LEU A 79 -1.37 -5.23 12.32
CA LEU A 79 -2.56 -4.65 12.97
C LEU A 79 -3.14 -5.58 14.03
N MET A 80 -3.16 -6.89 13.78
CA MET A 80 -3.62 -7.89 14.74
C MET A 80 -2.76 -7.88 16.02
N TYR A 81 -1.44 -7.69 15.89
CA TYR A 81 -0.58 -7.50 17.06
C TYR A 81 -0.91 -6.20 17.82
N LEU A 82 -1.16 -5.10 17.12
CA LEU A 82 -1.52 -3.82 17.78
C LEU A 82 -2.79 -3.96 18.62
N VAL A 83 -3.78 -4.72 18.14
CA VAL A 83 -5.00 -5.00 18.92
C VAL A 83 -4.69 -5.88 20.13
N ARG A 84 -3.94 -6.97 19.94
CA ARG A 84 -3.60 -7.89 21.05
C ARG A 84 -2.73 -7.29 22.14
N SER A 85 -1.86 -6.35 21.78
CA SER A 85 -1.02 -5.63 22.73
C SER A 85 -1.74 -4.43 23.39
N GLY A 86 -2.96 -4.08 22.93
CA GLY A 86 -3.69 -2.90 23.37
C GLY A 86 -3.15 -1.58 22.81
N LEU A 87 -2.13 -1.61 21.94
CA LEU A 87 -1.57 -0.43 21.28
C LEU A 87 -2.54 0.22 20.30
N ASN A 88 -3.52 -0.52 19.78
CA ASN A 88 -4.58 0.01 18.91
C ASN A 88 -5.30 1.21 19.55
N ARG A 89 -5.46 1.25 20.89
CA ARG A 89 -6.08 2.36 21.63
C ARG A 89 -5.36 3.71 21.45
N LYS A 90 -4.06 3.68 21.18
CA LYS A 90 -3.24 4.88 20.92
C LYS A 90 -3.14 5.22 19.43
N VAL A 91 -3.63 4.36 18.54
CA VAL A 91 -3.59 4.64 17.10
C VAL A 91 -4.57 5.78 16.79
N ARG A 92 -4.11 6.77 16.03
CA ARG A 92 -4.94 7.90 15.55
C ARG A 92 -4.94 8.05 14.04
N LEU A 93 -4.00 7.40 13.37
CA LEU A 93 -3.84 7.47 11.92
C LEU A 93 -3.37 6.12 11.38
N VAL A 94 -4.05 5.63 10.36
CA VAL A 94 -3.57 4.53 9.53
C VAL A 94 -3.50 4.99 8.08
N SER A 95 -2.30 5.27 7.58
CA SER A 95 -2.06 5.54 6.16
C SER A 95 -1.78 4.25 5.41
N SER A 96 -2.18 4.17 4.14
CA SER A 96 -2.11 2.92 3.40
C SER A 96 -1.94 3.12 1.90
N VAL A 97 -1.22 2.19 1.26
CA VAL A 97 -1.00 2.17 -0.19
C VAL A 97 -1.41 0.81 -0.75
N SER A 98 -2.09 0.81 -1.90
CA SER A 98 -2.34 -0.37 -2.73
C SER A 98 -2.93 -1.55 -1.94
N GLY A 99 -2.19 -2.65 -1.80
CA GLY A 99 -2.53 -3.82 -0.98
C GLY A 99 -2.93 -3.48 0.47
N GLY A 100 -2.21 -2.55 1.11
CA GLY A 100 -2.52 -2.08 2.45
C GLY A 100 -3.85 -1.35 2.54
N SER A 101 -4.28 -0.65 1.47
CA SER A 101 -5.56 0.07 1.46
C SER A 101 -6.78 -0.85 1.47
N ILE A 102 -6.65 -2.07 0.95
CA ILE A 102 -7.71 -3.08 1.04
C ILE A 102 -7.96 -3.44 2.51
N VAL A 103 -6.89 -3.70 3.26
CA VAL A 103 -6.96 -4.02 4.69
C VAL A 103 -7.43 -2.82 5.49
N ASN A 104 -6.88 -1.64 5.20
CA ASN A 104 -7.22 -0.42 5.92
C ASN A 104 -8.72 -0.11 5.85
N VAL A 105 -9.32 -0.21 4.65
CA VAL A 105 -10.77 -0.03 4.50
C VAL A 105 -11.56 -1.16 5.14
N ALA A 106 -11.10 -2.41 5.04
CA ALA A 106 -11.79 -3.53 5.69
C ALA A 106 -11.85 -3.37 7.21
N VAL A 107 -10.74 -2.92 7.83
CA VAL A 107 -10.68 -2.59 9.26
C VAL A 107 -11.59 -1.40 9.59
N ALA A 108 -11.51 -0.31 8.82
CA ALA A 108 -12.35 0.87 9.02
C ALA A 108 -13.86 0.55 8.92
N MET A 109 -14.24 -0.36 8.03
CA MET A 109 -15.63 -0.78 7.84
C MET A 109 -16.18 -1.61 9.00
N ALA A 110 -15.31 -2.27 9.77
CA ALA A 110 -15.71 -3.11 10.89
C ALA A 110 -16.04 -2.30 12.15
N GLY A 111 -15.50 -1.09 12.28
CA GLY A 111 -15.76 -0.21 13.40
C GLY A 111 -14.57 0.69 13.72
N ASP A 112 -14.56 1.23 14.93
CA ASP A 112 -13.42 1.98 15.44
C ASP A 112 -12.27 1.02 15.78
N PHE A 113 -11.16 1.15 15.04
CA PHE A 113 -9.97 0.33 15.26
C PHE A 113 -9.37 0.51 16.65
N SER A 114 -9.49 1.70 17.23
CA SER A 114 -8.96 1.99 18.57
C SER A 114 -9.73 1.32 19.69
N GLU A 115 -10.98 0.92 19.44
CA GLU A 115 -11.85 0.22 20.38
C GLU A 115 -11.96 -1.29 20.10
N SER A 116 -11.31 -1.77 19.04
CA SER A 116 -11.38 -3.18 18.63
C SER A 116 -10.92 -4.14 19.73
N ASP A 117 -11.74 -5.16 20.00
CA ASP A 117 -11.41 -6.27 20.90
C ASP A 117 -10.60 -7.36 20.15
N PRO A 118 -9.60 -8.01 20.80
CA PRO A 118 -8.83 -9.08 20.19
C PRO A 118 -9.64 -10.22 19.57
N LYS A 119 -10.75 -10.67 20.19
CA LYS A 119 -11.54 -11.78 19.66
C LYS A 119 -12.31 -11.38 18.41
N GLU A 120 -12.93 -10.21 18.44
CA GLU A 120 -13.65 -9.68 17.28
C GLU A 120 -12.70 -9.39 16.12
N PHE A 121 -11.52 -8.84 16.41
CA PHE A 121 -10.51 -8.59 15.41
C PHE A 121 -9.94 -9.90 14.84
N ASP A 122 -9.71 -10.93 15.66
CA ASP A 122 -9.28 -12.26 15.18
C ASP A 122 -10.33 -12.86 14.21
N ARG A 123 -11.63 -12.71 14.48
CA ARG A 123 -12.70 -13.14 13.54
C ARG A 123 -12.64 -12.37 12.22
N LEU A 124 -12.45 -11.04 12.28
CA LEU A 124 -12.26 -10.21 11.09
C LEU A 124 -11.04 -10.66 10.28
N VAL A 125 -9.91 -10.90 10.96
CA VAL A 125 -8.68 -11.38 10.33
C VAL A 125 -8.92 -12.73 9.66
N GLY A 126 -9.67 -13.65 10.29
CA GLY A 126 -10.00 -14.96 9.75
C GLY A 126 -10.83 -14.88 8.47
N ILE A 127 -11.92 -14.10 8.48
CA ILE A 127 -12.78 -13.88 7.30
C ILE A 127 -11.99 -13.25 6.15
N ALA A 128 -11.21 -12.20 6.44
CA ALA A 128 -10.36 -11.54 5.45
C ALA A 128 -9.36 -12.52 4.85
N SER A 129 -8.59 -13.16 5.73
CA SER A 129 -7.50 -14.05 5.36
C SER A 129 -8.00 -15.22 4.54
N HIS A 130 -9.11 -15.83 4.93
CA HIS A 130 -9.71 -16.95 4.21
C HIS A 130 -10.08 -16.57 2.79
N ARG A 131 -10.80 -15.45 2.62
CA ARG A 131 -11.23 -14.98 1.31
C ARG A 131 -10.03 -14.59 0.44
N MET A 132 -9.07 -13.85 0.98
CA MET A 132 -7.84 -13.50 0.26
C MET A 132 -7.03 -14.74 -0.14
N ALA A 133 -6.95 -15.76 0.73
CA ALA A 133 -6.19 -16.98 0.48
C ALA A 133 -6.84 -17.88 -0.58
N LYS A 134 -8.17 -18.01 -0.59
CA LYS A 134 -8.94 -18.91 -1.47
C LYS A 134 -9.36 -18.28 -2.79
N SER A 135 -9.77 -17.01 -2.76
CA SER A 135 -10.35 -16.33 -3.92
C SER A 135 -9.44 -15.24 -4.48
N GLY A 136 -8.43 -14.79 -3.71
CA GLY A 136 -7.66 -13.58 -4.01
C GLY A 136 -8.49 -12.31 -3.76
N VAL A 137 -7.85 -11.14 -3.90
CA VAL A 137 -8.54 -9.82 -3.79
C VAL A 137 -8.73 -9.16 -5.15
N PHE A 138 -8.09 -9.68 -6.20
CA PHE A 138 -8.07 -9.09 -7.53
C PHE A 138 -8.66 -10.08 -8.52
N PHE A 139 -9.98 -10.13 -8.55
CA PHE A 139 -10.71 -11.16 -9.26
C PHE A 139 -10.64 -10.92 -10.76
N TRP A 140 -9.73 -11.62 -11.44
CA TRP A 140 -9.86 -11.86 -12.88
C TRP A 140 -9.95 -13.35 -13.27
N PRO A 141 -11.02 -14.07 -12.89
CA PRO A 141 -11.38 -15.34 -13.53
C PRO A 141 -11.90 -15.15 -14.95
N GLY A 142 -12.43 -13.97 -15.30
CA GLY A 142 -12.79 -13.62 -16.66
C GLY A 142 -11.64 -13.64 -17.67
N LEU A 143 -10.38 -13.87 -17.29
CA LEU A 143 -9.18 -13.82 -18.15
C LEU A 143 -8.87 -15.25 -18.49
N LYS A 144 -8.99 -16.15 -17.50
CA LYS A 144 -9.07 -17.59 -17.78
C LYS A 144 -10.32 -17.89 -18.60
N GLN A 145 -11.45 -17.25 -18.34
CA GLN A 145 -12.68 -17.48 -19.09
C GLN A 145 -12.66 -16.78 -20.45
N ALA A 146 -12.19 -15.54 -20.57
CA ALA A 146 -11.98 -14.90 -21.88
C ALA A 146 -10.89 -15.61 -22.67
N ALA A 147 -9.76 -15.99 -22.08
CA ALA A 147 -8.74 -16.79 -22.76
C ALA A 147 -9.26 -18.17 -23.15
N ARG A 148 -10.06 -18.84 -22.29
CA ARG A 148 -10.75 -20.09 -22.67
C ARG A 148 -11.75 -19.85 -23.79
N SER A 149 -12.54 -18.79 -23.76
CA SER A 149 -13.48 -18.44 -24.83
C SER A 149 -12.74 -18.13 -26.12
N ILE A 150 -11.62 -17.39 -26.06
CA ILE A 150 -10.74 -17.12 -27.20
C ILE A 150 -10.12 -18.43 -27.71
N ILE A 151 -9.62 -19.31 -26.85
CA ILE A 151 -9.04 -20.60 -27.25
C ILE A 151 -10.11 -21.51 -27.86
N ILE A 152 -11.27 -21.69 -27.21
CA ILE A 152 -12.39 -22.48 -27.74
C ILE A 152 -12.83 -21.92 -29.09
N PHE A 153 -12.88 -20.60 -29.23
CA PHE A 153 -13.23 -19.93 -30.47
C PHE A 153 -12.16 -20.08 -31.56
N MET A 154 -10.87 -19.96 -31.22
CA MET A 154 -9.75 -20.25 -32.13
C MET A 154 -9.72 -21.73 -32.56
N LEU A 155 -10.15 -22.64 -31.70
CA LEU A 155 -10.29 -24.07 -32.00
C LEU A 155 -11.56 -24.40 -32.77
N TRP A 156 -12.56 -23.52 -32.79
CA TRP A 156 -13.83 -23.74 -33.49
C TRP A 156 -13.65 -23.71 -35.01
N ALA A 157 -12.80 -22.82 -35.52
CA ALA A 157 -12.51 -22.74 -36.96
C ALA A 157 -11.94 -24.06 -37.53
N PRO A 158 -10.88 -24.69 -36.97
CA PRO A 158 -10.39 -26.00 -37.41
C PRO A 158 -11.42 -27.12 -37.35
N VAL A 159 -12.25 -27.16 -36.31
CA VAL A 159 -13.29 -28.19 -36.13
C VAL A 159 -14.38 -28.03 -37.18
N PHE A 160 -14.81 -26.80 -37.46
CA PHE A 160 -15.78 -26.50 -38.52
C PHE A 160 -15.22 -26.85 -39.91
N ILE A 161 -13.95 -26.54 -40.17
CA ILE A 161 -13.24 -26.93 -41.41
C ILE A 161 -13.21 -28.46 -41.57
N GLY A 162 -12.84 -29.19 -40.51
CA GLY A 162 -12.86 -30.66 -40.51
C GLY A 162 -14.24 -31.21 -40.81
N LEU A 163 -15.28 -30.62 -40.22
CA LEU A 163 -16.67 -31.02 -40.47
C LEU A 163 -17.10 -30.75 -41.92
N MET A 164 -16.81 -29.57 -42.49
CA MET A 164 -17.17 -29.24 -43.87
C MET A 164 -16.47 -30.16 -44.89
N ASN A 165 -15.21 -30.53 -44.63
CA ASN A 165 -14.48 -31.51 -45.46
C ASN A 165 -15.08 -32.92 -45.38
N VAL A 166 -15.58 -33.34 -44.21
CA VAL A 166 -16.23 -34.64 -44.02
C VAL A 166 -17.61 -34.72 -44.67
N VAL A 167 -18.38 -33.63 -44.68
CA VAL A 167 -19.72 -33.58 -45.29
C VAL A 167 -19.65 -33.48 -46.82
N GLY A 168 -18.46 -33.28 -47.41
CA GLY A 168 -18.25 -33.32 -48.87
C GLY A 168 -18.96 -32.19 -49.63
N VAL A 169 -19.10 -31.03 -48.98
CA VAL A 169 -19.92 -29.93 -49.51
C VAL A 169 -19.06 -28.97 -50.32
N ILE A 170 -19.19 -29.15 -51.64
CA ILE A 170 -19.08 -28.19 -52.74
C ILE A 170 -17.66 -27.96 -53.31
N ASP A 171 -17.31 -28.78 -54.29
CA ASP A 171 -16.46 -28.34 -55.41
C ASP A 171 -17.07 -27.07 -56.04
N GLY A 172 -16.28 -25.99 -56.11
CA GLY A 172 -16.72 -24.69 -56.67
C GLY A 172 -17.16 -23.64 -55.63
N TRP A 173 -17.12 -23.94 -54.33
CA TRP A 173 -17.32 -22.91 -53.30
C TRP A 173 -16.13 -21.95 -53.27
N PRO A 174 -16.34 -20.62 -53.14
CA PRO A 174 -15.26 -19.64 -53.10
C PRO A 174 -14.60 -19.65 -51.72
N TRP A 175 -13.78 -20.69 -51.46
CA TRP A 175 -13.06 -20.87 -50.21
C TRP A 175 -12.23 -19.64 -49.84
N ASP A 176 -11.71 -18.91 -50.82
CA ASP A 176 -10.94 -17.67 -50.61
C ASP A 176 -11.77 -16.58 -49.90
N ILE A 177 -13.05 -16.45 -50.25
CA ILE A 177 -13.99 -15.49 -49.63
C ILE A 177 -14.32 -15.93 -48.20
N PHE A 178 -14.49 -17.24 -47.99
CA PHE A 178 -14.70 -17.80 -46.66
C PHE A 178 -13.49 -17.58 -45.74
N TRP A 179 -12.28 -17.87 -46.22
CA TRP A 179 -11.03 -17.63 -45.47
C TRP A 179 -10.82 -16.15 -45.17
N PHE A 180 -11.11 -15.28 -46.14
CA PHE A 180 -11.08 -13.85 -45.90
C PHE A 180 -12.08 -13.46 -44.80
N GLY A 181 -13.34 -13.89 -44.90
CA GLY A 181 -14.37 -13.65 -43.89
C GLY A 181 -14.00 -14.16 -42.50
N GLU A 182 -13.48 -15.39 -42.39
CA GLU A 182 -13.07 -16.00 -41.12
C GLU A 182 -11.85 -15.32 -40.50
N ILE A 183 -10.81 -14.98 -41.28
CA ILE A 183 -9.63 -14.27 -40.77
C ILE A 183 -10.04 -12.88 -40.25
N TRP A 184 -10.89 -12.16 -40.99
CA TRP A 184 -11.38 -10.85 -40.56
C TRP A 184 -12.31 -10.95 -39.36
N TYR A 185 -13.23 -11.90 -39.33
CA TYR A 185 -14.15 -12.12 -38.22
C TYR A 185 -13.40 -12.54 -36.95
N THR A 186 -12.48 -13.50 -37.04
CA THR A 186 -11.67 -13.96 -35.91
C THR A 186 -10.71 -12.86 -35.42
N GLY A 187 -10.07 -12.14 -36.33
CA GLY A 187 -9.22 -11.00 -36.02
C GLY A 187 -10.01 -9.89 -35.31
N LEU A 188 -11.16 -9.49 -35.85
CA LEU A 188 -12.01 -8.44 -35.31
C LEU A 188 -12.64 -8.84 -33.97
N MET A 189 -13.06 -10.10 -33.83
CA MET A 189 -13.59 -10.62 -32.56
C MET A 189 -12.49 -10.75 -31.49
N THR A 190 -11.26 -11.13 -31.87
CA THR A 190 -10.11 -11.14 -30.96
C THR A 190 -9.79 -9.72 -30.48
N VAL A 191 -9.77 -8.74 -31.39
CA VAL A 191 -9.60 -7.32 -31.06
C VAL A 191 -10.75 -6.83 -30.17
N PHE A 192 -11.99 -7.24 -30.44
CA PHE A 192 -13.15 -6.89 -29.63
C PHE A 192 -13.07 -7.48 -28.22
N LEU A 193 -12.75 -8.77 -28.07
CA LEU A 193 -12.61 -9.43 -26.77
C LEU A 193 -11.42 -8.89 -25.98
N LEU A 194 -10.29 -8.63 -26.66
CA LEU A 194 -9.13 -7.99 -26.07
C LEU A 194 -9.45 -6.55 -25.66
N GLY A 195 -10.15 -5.79 -26.49
CA GLY A 195 -10.63 -4.44 -26.19
C GLY A 195 -11.60 -4.42 -25.01
N TYR A 196 -12.57 -5.33 -24.98
CA TYR A 196 -13.55 -5.47 -23.90
C TYR A 196 -12.88 -5.80 -22.57
N THR A 197 -11.90 -6.71 -22.58
CA THR A 197 -11.14 -7.06 -21.37
C THR A 197 -10.21 -5.91 -20.94
N ILE A 198 -9.54 -5.23 -21.87
CA ILE A 198 -8.67 -4.08 -21.57
C ILE A 198 -9.47 -2.89 -21.03
N VAL A 199 -10.63 -2.57 -21.61
CA VAL A 199 -11.46 -1.41 -21.25
C VAL A 199 -12.30 -1.71 -20.01
N GLY A 200 -12.83 -2.93 -19.89
CA GLY A 200 -13.65 -3.36 -18.75
C GLY A 200 -12.88 -3.58 -17.46
N ARG A 201 -11.53 -3.64 -17.51
CA ARG A 201 -10.73 -4.11 -16.38
C ARG A 201 -10.87 -3.31 -15.10
N GLN A 202 -11.00 -2.00 -15.26
CA GLN A 202 -11.24 -1.09 -14.15
C GLN A 202 -12.55 -1.42 -13.43
N ARG A 203 -13.65 -1.58 -14.16
CA ARG A 203 -14.98 -1.83 -13.56
C ARG A 203 -15.04 -3.18 -12.87
N ILE A 204 -14.45 -4.22 -13.49
CA ILE A 204 -14.38 -5.57 -12.93
C ILE A 204 -13.59 -5.56 -11.62
N GLN A 205 -12.43 -4.88 -11.60
CA GLN A 205 -11.61 -4.81 -10.40
C GLN A 205 -12.29 -4.02 -9.27
N GLN A 206 -12.98 -2.92 -9.60
CA GLN A 206 -13.80 -2.19 -8.61
C GLN A 206 -14.94 -3.06 -8.07
N GLU A 207 -15.55 -3.89 -8.90
CA GLU A 207 -16.56 -4.84 -8.43
C GLU A 207 -15.97 -5.91 -7.52
N ALA A 208 -14.77 -6.41 -7.83
CA ALA A 208 -14.07 -7.36 -6.97
C ALA A 208 -13.80 -6.78 -5.56
N TYR A 209 -13.34 -5.52 -5.49
CA TYR A 209 -13.17 -4.83 -4.21
C TYR A 209 -14.50 -4.64 -3.49
N HIS A 210 -15.55 -4.21 -4.20
CA HIS A 210 -16.87 -4.03 -3.63
C HIS A 210 -17.38 -5.34 -2.98
N GLN A 211 -17.34 -6.44 -3.71
CA GLN A 211 -17.77 -7.74 -3.21
C GLN A 211 -16.89 -8.26 -2.08
N PHE A 212 -15.58 -7.94 -2.08
CA PHE A 212 -14.68 -8.26 -0.96
C PHE A 212 -15.11 -7.54 0.32
N LEU A 213 -15.34 -6.23 0.24
CA LEU A 213 -15.76 -5.41 1.38
C LEU A 213 -17.13 -5.79 1.94
N VAL A 214 -18.10 -6.11 1.07
CA VAL A 214 -19.43 -6.57 1.49
C VAL A 214 -19.32 -7.82 2.34
N HIS A 215 -18.57 -8.80 1.87
CA HIS A 215 -18.41 -10.05 2.59
C HIS A 215 -17.68 -9.90 3.92
N MET A 216 -16.68 -9.00 3.96
CA MET A 216 -15.99 -8.65 5.20
C MET A 216 -16.92 -8.05 6.25
N SER A 217 -17.84 -7.17 5.83
CA SER A 217 -18.67 -6.40 6.75
C SER A 217 -20.00 -7.05 7.12
N THR A 218 -20.55 -7.91 6.26
CA THR A 218 -21.90 -8.50 6.44
C THR A 218 -21.91 -10.02 6.43
N GLY A 219 -20.80 -10.67 6.07
CA GLY A 219 -20.78 -12.11 5.76
C GLY A 219 -21.54 -12.50 4.49
N GLU A 220 -22.30 -11.58 3.88
CA GLU A 220 -23.09 -11.85 2.69
C GLU A 220 -22.21 -12.16 1.49
N LYS A 221 -22.72 -12.98 0.58
CA LYS A 221 -22.01 -13.35 -0.65
C LYS A 221 -22.05 -12.23 -1.70
N LYS A 222 -23.12 -11.43 -1.73
CA LYS A 222 -23.32 -10.34 -2.70
C LYS A 222 -24.18 -9.21 -2.15
N SER A 223 -23.81 -7.97 -2.44
CA SER A 223 -24.66 -6.80 -2.27
C SER A 223 -24.47 -5.82 -3.43
N HIS A 224 -25.55 -5.14 -3.83
CA HIS A 224 -25.55 -4.14 -4.90
C HIS A 224 -25.37 -2.70 -4.37
N ARG A 225 -25.57 -2.46 -3.06
CA ARG A 225 -25.41 -1.13 -2.46
C ARG A 225 -23.92 -0.80 -2.33
N ARG A 226 -23.43 0.18 -3.08
CA ARG A 226 -22.06 0.68 -2.98
C ARG A 226 -21.98 1.72 -1.87
N ARG A 227 -21.10 1.51 -0.89
CA ARG A 227 -20.83 2.48 0.16
C ARG A 227 -19.78 3.50 -0.26
N SER A 228 -19.89 4.75 0.18
CA SER A 228 -18.85 5.79 0.03
C SER A 228 -17.88 5.82 1.22
N LEU A 229 -16.76 6.52 1.08
CA LEU A 229 -15.83 6.79 2.19
C LEU A 229 -16.56 7.55 3.32
N ALA A 230 -17.42 8.50 2.97
CA ALA A 230 -18.25 9.26 3.91
C ALA A 230 -19.26 8.38 4.70
N GLU A 231 -19.48 7.13 4.31
CA GLU A 231 -20.34 6.17 5.01
C GLU A 231 -19.58 5.18 5.92
N LEU A 232 -18.24 5.29 6.01
CA LEU A 232 -17.47 4.48 6.98
C LEU A 232 -17.93 4.77 8.42
N PRO A 233 -17.87 3.83 9.36
CA PRO A 233 -18.09 4.13 10.78
C PRO A 233 -17.27 5.34 11.28
N ALA A 234 -17.84 6.12 12.19
CA ALA A 234 -17.06 7.12 12.92
C ALA A 234 -15.99 6.40 13.77
N SER A 235 -14.80 6.98 13.85
CA SER A 235 -13.63 6.34 14.47
C SER A 235 -12.67 7.41 14.96
N ALA A 236 -12.02 7.18 16.11
CA ALA A 236 -10.89 7.98 16.56
C ALA A 236 -9.64 7.80 15.66
N VAL A 237 -9.66 6.79 14.78
CA VAL A 237 -8.60 6.49 13.81
C VAL A 237 -8.95 7.04 12.44
N ALA A 238 -8.12 7.96 11.95
CA ALA A 238 -8.19 8.42 10.57
C ALA A 238 -7.60 7.35 9.63
N HIS A 239 -8.47 6.66 8.89
CA HIS A 239 -8.07 5.71 7.85
C HIS A 239 -7.83 6.44 6.52
N VAL A 240 -6.56 6.61 6.15
CA VAL A 240 -6.13 7.36 4.96
C VAL A 240 -5.61 6.42 3.86
N LEU A 241 -6.17 6.56 2.67
CA LEU A 241 -5.72 5.88 1.46
C LEU A 241 -4.90 6.86 0.62
N CYS A 242 -3.69 6.46 0.26
CA CYS A 242 -2.77 7.26 -0.53
C CYS A 242 -2.84 6.83 -1.99
N ALA A 243 -3.13 7.77 -2.90
CA ALA A 243 -3.03 7.61 -4.34
C ALA A 243 -2.07 8.64 -4.92
N THR A 244 -1.69 8.48 -6.18
CA THR A 244 -0.87 9.45 -6.91
C THR A 244 -1.73 10.15 -7.96
N GLU A 245 -1.84 11.47 -7.89
CA GLU A 245 -2.51 12.27 -8.91
C GLU A 245 -1.51 12.60 -10.03
N LEU A 246 -1.72 12.00 -11.21
CA LEU A 246 -0.74 12.01 -12.30
C LEU A 246 -0.62 13.35 -13.03
N THR A 247 -1.65 14.20 -12.99
CA THR A 247 -1.59 15.50 -13.67
C THR A 247 -0.68 16.48 -12.93
N SER A 248 -0.77 16.53 -11.60
CA SER A 248 0.07 17.35 -10.72
C SER A 248 1.37 16.66 -10.29
N GLY A 249 1.43 15.32 -10.36
CA GLY A 249 2.55 14.53 -9.83
C GLY A 249 2.61 14.52 -8.30
N GLN A 250 1.48 14.79 -7.61
CA GLN A 250 1.39 14.96 -6.17
C GLN A 250 0.52 13.88 -5.53
N PRO A 251 0.65 13.64 -4.21
CA PRO A 251 -0.18 12.67 -3.54
C PRO A 251 -1.63 13.17 -3.46
N MET A 252 -2.54 12.21 -3.53
CA MET A 252 -3.96 12.37 -3.20
C MET A 252 -4.26 11.50 -1.99
N TYR A 253 -4.71 12.13 -0.91
CA TYR A 253 -5.12 11.44 0.31
C TYR A 253 -6.64 11.35 0.35
N MET A 254 -7.18 10.18 0.68
CA MET A 254 -8.63 9.95 0.75
C MET A 254 -8.97 9.28 2.06
N SER A 255 -9.92 9.83 2.80
CA SER A 255 -10.41 9.29 4.08
C SER A 255 -11.92 9.45 4.19
N ARG A 256 -12.50 9.02 5.32
CA ARG A 256 -13.91 9.25 5.65
C ARG A 256 -14.31 10.72 5.59
N GLU A 257 -13.42 11.61 6.03
CA GLU A 257 -13.74 13.02 6.26
C GLU A 257 -13.32 13.93 5.11
N MET A 258 -12.43 13.47 4.23
CA MET A 258 -11.87 14.31 3.19
C MET A 258 -11.27 13.55 2.01
N ALA A 259 -11.19 14.26 0.89
CA ALA A 259 -10.14 14.06 -0.09
C ALA A 259 -9.19 15.27 -0.04
N PHE A 260 -7.88 15.06 -0.13
CA PHE A 260 -6.89 16.13 -0.02
C PHE A 260 -5.77 15.97 -1.04
N SER A 261 -5.46 17.08 -1.70
CA SER A 261 -4.31 17.25 -2.58
C SER A 261 -3.50 18.49 -2.16
N PRO A 262 -2.17 18.40 -2.05
CA PRO A 262 -1.32 19.58 -1.83
C PRO A 262 -1.35 20.62 -2.97
N VAL A 263 -1.99 20.33 -4.10
CA VAL A 263 -2.11 21.25 -5.23
C VAL A 263 -3.51 21.81 -5.32
N TYR A 264 -4.53 20.95 -5.23
CA TYR A 264 -5.93 21.36 -5.42
C TYR A 264 -6.70 21.59 -4.12
N GLY A 265 -6.09 21.32 -2.97
CA GLY A 265 -6.67 21.59 -1.66
C GLY A 265 -7.54 20.45 -1.13
N ARG A 266 -8.49 20.81 -0.26
CA ARG A 266 -9.37 19.87 0.46
C ARG A 266 -10.73 19.82 -0.22
N GLY A 267 -11.27 18.61 -0.36
CA GLY A 267 -12.60 18.32 -0.87
C GLY A 267 -13.33 17.28 -0.03
N GLY A 268 -14.55 16.94 -0.47
CA GLY A 268 -15.39 15.94 0.13
C GLY A 268 -14.93 14.50 -0.12
N SER A 269 -15.55 13.58 0.61
CA SER A 269 -15.26 12.13 0.61
C SER A 269 -16.39 11.29 -0.02
N ASP A 270 -17.22 11.90 -0.88
CA ASP A 270 -18.28 11.18 -1.62
C ASP A 270 -17.70 10.36 -2.79
N LEU A 271 -16.85 9.40 -2.43
CA LEU A 271 -16.21 8.47 -3.34
C LEU A 271 -16.50 7.05 -2.86
N ALA A 272 -17.02 6.21 -3.75
CA ALA A 272 -17.26 4.80 -3.44
C ALA A 272 -15.98 4.11 -2.92
N LEU A 273 -16.09 3.31 -1.85
CA LEU A 273 -14.95 2.63 -1.21
C LEU A 273 -14.11 1.85 -2.21
N ALA A 274 -14.77 1.09 -3.09
CA ALA A 274 -14.10 0.34 -4.14
C ALA A 274 -13.33 1.21 -5.15
N LYS A 275 -13.80 2.45 -5.42
CA LYS A 275 -13.08 3.41 -6.26
C LYS A 275 -11.87 3.98 -5.54
N ALA A 276 -11.99 4.29 -4.24
CA ALA A 276 -10.87 4.78 -3.44
C ALA A 276 -9.75 3.74 -3.31
N ILE A 277 -10.10 2.48 -3.03
CA ILE A 277 -9.15 1.36 -3.05
C ILE A 277 -8.53 1.20 -4.44
N TYR A 278 -9.35 1.25 -5.50
CA TYR A 278 -8.84 1.15 -6.86
C TYR A 278 -7.87 2.29 -7.20
N ALA A 279 -8.16 3.53 -6.83
CA ALA A 279 -7.25 4.65 -7.01
C ALA A 279 -5.90 4.40 -6.34
N SER A 280 -5.90 3.92 -5.09
CA SER A 280 -4.68 3.59 -4.35
C SER A 280 -3.92 2.36 -4.89
N ALA A 281 -4.60 1.46 -5.63
CA ALA A 281 -4.06 0.18 -6.09
C ALA A 281 -3.97 0.04 -7.63
N ALA A 282 -4.18 1.13 -8.39
CA ALA A 282 -4.16 1.12 -9.85
C ALA A 282 -2.72 1.10 -10.37
N PHE A 283 -2.04 -0.05 -10.18
CA PHE A 283 -0.61 -0.18 -10.47
C PHE A 283 -0.33 0.02 -11.98
N PRO A 284 0.71 0.79 -12.33
CA PRO A 284 1.07 1.04 -13.73
C PRO A 284 1.28 -0.25 -14.52
N ILE A 285 0.91 -0.24 -15.81
CA ILE A 285 0.92 -1.41 -16.73
C ILE A 285 -0.26 -2.37 -16.49
N GLY A 286 -0.61 -2.71 -15.25
CA GLY A 286 -1.72 -3.64 -14.97
C GLY A 286 -3.10 -3.01 -15.01
N PHE A 287 -3.25 -1.83 -14.41
CA PHE A 287 -4.53 -1.15 -14.31
C PHE A 287 -4.42 0.29 -14.83
N PRO A 288 -5.39 0.77 -15.62
CA PRO A 288 -5.40 2.16 -16.03
C PRO A 288 -5.62 3.06 -14.81
N PRO A 289 -5.09 4.30 -14.83
CA PRO A 289 -5.43 5.30 -13.83
C PRO A 289 -6.94 5.53 -13.75
N LEU A 290 -7.45 5.71 -12.53
CA LEU A 290 -8.83 6.10 -12.29
C LEU A 290 -9.05 7.55 -12.74
N ARG A 291 -9.94 7.72 -13.70
CA ARG A 291 -10.47 9.03 -14.09
C ARG A 291 -11.60 9.45 -13.16
N LEU A 292 -11.40 10.52 -12.41
CA LEU A 292 -12.40 11.11 -11.51
C LEU A 292 -12.68 12.56 -11.92
N ARG A 293 -13.95 12.99 -11.96
CA ARG A 293 -14.26 14.41 -12.18
C ARG A 293 -13.88 15.18 -10.91
N SER A 294 -13.12 16.26 -11.06
CA SER A 294 -12.74 17.11 -9.92
C SER A 294 -13.95 17.68 -9.18
N ALA A 295 -15.00 18.04 -9.93
CA ALA A 295 -16.30 18.50 -9.39
C ALA A 295 -16.98 17.47 -8.46
N ASN A 296 -16.62 16.19 -8.50
CA ASN A 296 -17.17 15.21 -7.55
C ASN A 296 -16.57 15.36 -6.15
N LEU A 297 -15.37 15.94 -6.05
CA LEU A 297 -14.69 16.16 -4.78
C LEU A 297 -14.86 17.59 -4.27
N ASN A 298 -15.25 18.55 -5.12
CA ASN A 298 -15.39 19.97 -4.74
C ASN A 298 -14.15 20.50 -3.98
N MET A 299 -12.96 20.22 -4.50
CA MET A 299 -11.71 20.60 -3.84
C MET A 299 -11.48 22.11 -3.92
N ALA A 300 -11.04 22.70 -2.81
CA ALA A 300 -10.70 24.12 -2.69
C ALA A 300 -9.58 24.35 -1.65
N GLY A 301 -8.98 25.54 -1.67
CA GLY A 301 -7.87 25.89 -0.76
C GLY A 301 -6.53 25.26 -1.15
N GLY A 302 -6.35 24.95 -2.43
CA GLY A 302 -5.11 24.46 -2.99
C GLY A 302 -4.13 25.58 -3.34
N ARG A 303 -2.90 25.20 -3.75
CA ARG A 303 -1.94 26.12 -4.38
C ARG A 303 -2.40 26.59 -5.75
N ASP A 304 -3.17 25.75 -6.44
CA ASP A 304 -3.79 26.04 -7.72
C ASP A 304 -5.30 26.13 -7.51
N GLU A 305 -5.88 27.26 -7.90
CA GLU A 305 -7.31 27.55 -7.71
C GLU A 305 -8.17 26.77 -8.73
N GLU A 306 -7.60 26.34 -9.86
CA GLU A 306 -8.33 25.62 -10.91
C GLU A 306 -7.93 24.14 -10.97
N ALA A 307 -8.64 23.29 -10.21
CA ALA A 307 -8.49 21.85 -10.37
C ALA A 307 -8.86 21.41 -11.80
N PRO A 308 -8.08 20.52 -12.45
CA PRO A 308 -8.36 20.08 -13.80
C PRO A 308 -9.73 19.39 -13.85
N LYS A 309 -10.42 19.45 -15.00
CA LYS A 309 -11.74 18.80 -15.19
C LYS A 309 -11.74 17.31 -14.77
N TRP A 310 -10.61 16.63 -14.98
CA TRP A 310 -10.41 15.24 -14.62
C TRP A 310 -9.12 15.07 -13.81
N LEU A 311 -9.24 14.42 -12.67
CA LEU A 311 -8.12 13.91 -11.88
C LEU A 311 -7.77 12.51 -12.40
N LEU A 312 -6.47 12.24 -12.51
CA LEU A 312 -5.95 10.95 -12.94
C LEU A 312 -5.24 10.26 -11.78
N LEU A 313 -5.94 9.36 -11.08
CA LEU A 313 -5.40 8.70 -9.90
C LEU A 313 -4.79 7.34 -10.25
N SER A 314 -3.52 7.14 -9.92
CA SER A 314 -2.84 5.86 -10.01
C SER A 314 -2.37 5.41 -8.62
N ASP A 315 -1.81 4.19 -8.55
CA ASP A 315 -1.34 3.59 -7.31
C ASP A 315 -0.49 4.56 -6.48
N GLY A 316 -0.75 4.62 -5.17
CA GLY A 316 -0.04 5.51 -4.25
C GLY A 316 1.47 5.25 -4.21
N GLY A 317 1.88 4.04 -4.58
CA GLY A 317 3.27 3.66 -4.66
C GLY A 317 4.07 4.47 -5.68
N VAL A 318 3.42 4.99 -6.73
CA VAL A 318 4.11 5.82 -7.74
C VAL A 318 4.75 7.05 -7.07
N PHE A 319 4.07 7.64 -6.08
CA PHE A 319 4.62 8.71 -5.25
C PHE A 319 5.45 8.18 -4.07
N ASN A 320 4.85 7.33 -3.23
CA ASN A 320 5.51 6.73 -2.08
C ASN A 320 4.83 5.44 -1.63
N ASN A 321 5.46 4.31 -1.91
CA ASN A 321 4.90 3.00 -1.58
C ASN A 321 4.86 2.69 -0.08
N LEU A 322 5.53 3.46 0.77
CA LEU A 322 5.44 3.32 2.23
C LEU A 322 4.22 4.01 2.82
N GLY A 323 3.61 4.99 2.11
CA GLY A 323 2.49 5.79 2.63
C GLY A 323 2.88 6.77 3.74
N THR A 324 4.17 6.97 4.01
CA THR A 324 4.68 7.80 5.11
C THR A 324 4.49 9.30 4.90
N ASP A 325 4.30 9.76 3.65
CA ASP A 325 4.05 11.18 3.36
C ASP A 325 2.71 11.67 3.95
N ALA A 326 1.82 10.77 4.37
CA ALA A 326 0.61 11.15 5.10
C ALA A 326 0.93 11.79 6.46
N PHE A 327 2.03 11.39 7.12
CA PHE A 327 2.43 11.93 8.42
C PHE A 327 2.89 13.39 8.34
N ALA A 328 3.41 13.81 7.19
CA ALA A 328 3.87 15.18 6.93
C ALA A 328 2.91 15.94 6.00
N ALA A 329 1.73 15.39 5.70
CA ALA A 329 0.79 16.02 4.77
C ALA A 329 0.37 17.42 5.23
N ASN A 330 0.31 17.62 6.55
CA ASN A 330 0.03 18.91 7.15
C ASN A 330 1.14 19.94 6.90
N ASP A 331 2.41 19.55 6.74
CA ASP A 331 3.47 20.54 6.48
C ASP A 331 3.47 21.09 5.04
N SER A 332 2.51 20.66 4.22
CA SER A 332 2.39 21.08 2.83
C SER A 332 1.98 22.54 2.70
N ALA A 333 2.56 23.25 1.73
CA ALA A 333 2.22 24.63 1.41
C ALA A 333 0.73 24.88 1.11
N ALA A 334 -0.06 23.83 0.79
CA ALA A 334 -1.52 23.92 0.70
C ALA A 334 -2.18 24.35 2.02
N GLN A 335 -1.61 24.03 3.18
CA GLN A 335 -2.15 24.49 4.46
C GLN A 335 -2.14 26.00 4.61
N ILE A 336 -1.20 26.71 3.96
CA ILE A 336 -1.14 28.18 3.99
C ILE A 336 -2.41 28.78 3.38
N TYR A 337 -3.05 28.08 2.45
CA TYR A 337 -4.23 28.53 1.71
C TYR A 337 -5.55 27.98 2.26
N LEU A 338 -5.51 27.13 3.29
CA LEU A 338 -6.70 26.69 4.02
C LEU A 338 -6.97 27.66 5.18
N PRO A 339 -8.14 28.32 5.22
CA PRO A 339 -8.39 29.42 6.16
C PRO A 339 -8.60 28.98 7.62
N ASP A 340 -8.78 27.68 7.90
CA ASP A 340 -9.02 27.18 9.26
C ASP A 340 -7.91 26.21 9.74
N PRO A 341 -6.98 26.68 10.59
CA PRO A 341 -5.94 25.84 11.19
C PRO A 341 -6.45 24.92 12.32
N ALA A 342 -7.72 25.03 12.77
CA ALA A 342 -8.29 24.21 13.84
C ALA A 342 -8.78 22.82 13.36
N LEU A 343 -8.78 22.57 12.05
CA LEU A 343 -9.22 21.30 11.46
C LEU A 343 -8.01 20.60 10.80
N PRO A 344 -7.16 19.88 11.55
CA PRO A 344 -6.11 19.08 10.94
C PRO A 344 -6.73 18.11 9.94
N ILE A 345 -6.23 18.15 8.70
CA ILE A 345 -6.75 17.34 7.58
C ILE A 345 -6.47 15.86 7.87
N ILE A 346 -5.30 15.60 8.45
CA ILE A 346 -4.82 14.31 8.91
C ILE A 346 -4.31 14.51 10.34
N PRO A 347 -4.64 13.65 11.31
CA PRO A 347 -4.16 13.78 12.69
C PRO A 347 -2.63 13.75 12.76
N ASN A 348 -2.04 14.69 13.52
CA ASN A 348 -0.62 14.62 13.87
C ASN A 348 -0.41 13.46 14.87
N VAL A 349 0.74 12.82 14.80
CA VAL A 349 1.09 11.66 15.63
C VAL A 349 2.47 11.84 16.26
N ASP A 350 2.61 11.41 17.51
CA ASP A 350 3.87 11.50 18.27
C ASP A 350 4.86 10.41 17.85
N LEU A 351 4.35 9.18 17.68
CA LEU A 351 5.13 8.01 17.29
C LEU A 351 4.64 7.46 15.96
N GLN A 352 5.57 7.05 15.10
CA GLN A 352 5.27 6.46 13.80
C GLN A 352 5.66 4.98 13.78
N MET A 353 4.85 4.16 13.12
CA MET A 353 5.13 2.77 12.82
C MET A 353 4.98 2.52 11.32
N ILE A 354 5.98 1.90 10.71
CA ILE A 354 6.01 1.59 9.28
C ILE A 354 6.04 0.09 9.12
N ILE A 355 5.00 -0.44 8.49
CA ILE A 355 4.85 -1.87 8.17
C ILE A 355 5.12 -2.05 6.67
N ASN A 356 6.37 -2.38 6.33
CA ASN A 356 6.82 -2.52 4.96
C ASN A 356 6.73 -3.96 4.44
N ALA A 357 5.99 -4.14 3.34
CA ALA A 357 5.81 -5.39 2.62
C ALA A 357 6.08 -5.24 1.11
N SER A 358 6.82 -4.18 0.75
CA SER A 358 7.31 -3.92 -0.60
C SER A 358 8.15 -5.10 -1.09
N SER A 359 8.06 -5.45 -2.37
CA SER A 359 8.87 -6.55 -2.91
C SER A 359 10.31 -6.08 -3.04
N PRO A 360 11.31 -6.88 -2.63
CA PRO A 360 12.66 -6.66 -3.11
C PRO A 360 12.68 -6.79 -4.63
N SER A 361 13.52 -5.99 -5.30
CA SER A 361 13.64 -6.06 -6.76
C SER A 361 14.29 -7.38 -7.17
N LYS A 362 13.74 -8.01 -8.22
CA LYS A 362 14.26 -9.28 -8.74
C LYS A 362 15.16 -8.98 -9.95
N LYS A 363 16.22 -9.77 -10.10
CA LYS A 363 17.00 -9.79 -11.36
C LYS A 363 16.05 -10.20 -12.50
N ALA A 364 15.94 -9.36 -13.52
CA ALA A 364 15.13 -9.65 -14.69
C ALA A 364 16.03 -10.15 -15.82
N SER A 365 15.69 -11.32 -16.40
CA SER A 365 16.25 -11.74 -17.68
C SER A 365 15.39 -11.15 -18.79
N ILE A 366 15.98 -10.30 -19.63
CA ILE A 366 15.27 -9.62 -20.72
C ILE A 366 15.59 -10.37 -22.01
N SER A 367 14.56 -10.80 -22.74
CA SER A 367 14.72 -11.52 -24.02
C SER A 367 15.48 -10.69 -25.05
N SER A 368 16.26 -11.35 -25.91
CA SER A 368 17.01 -10.73 -27.02
C SER A 368 16.13 -10.24 -28.17
N LEU A 369 14.89 -10.72 -28.29
CA LEU A 369 13.96 -10.36 -29.36
C LEU A 369 13.34 -8.97 -29.15
N LEU A 370 13.38 -8.11 -30.18
CA LEU A 370 13.05 -6.69 -30.12
C LEU A 370 11.60 -6.41 -29.67
N VAL A 371 10.61 -7.11 -30.22
CA VAL A 371 9.17 -6.91 -29.91
C VAL A 371 8.81 -7.39 -28.50
N TRP A 372 9.51 -8.42 -28.02
CA TRP A 372 9.30 -8.97 -26.68
C TRP A 372 10.09 -8.23 -25.60
N ARG A 373 10.94 -7.27 -25.97
CA ARG A 373 11.79 -6.49 -25.04
C ARG A 373 11.06 -5.31 -24.41
N THR A 374 10.12 -4.67 -25.09
CA THR A 374 9.51 -3.38 -24.69
C THR A 374 8.68 -3.49 -23.40
N ILE A 375 7.86 -4.53 -23.27
CA ILE A 375 7.01 -4.70 -22.07
C ILE A 375 7.86 -5.07 -20.84
N PRO A 376 8.74 -6.10 -20.89
CA PRO A 376 9.61 -6.44 -19.77
C PRO A 376 10.58 -5.32 -19.38
N SER A 377 11.08 -4.55 -20.36
CA SER A 377 11.93 -3.38 -20.06
C SER A 377 11.14 -2.27 -19.37
N THR A 378 9.91 -1.98 -19.80
CA THR A 378 9.05 -0.99 -19.11
C THR A 378 8.74 -1.43 -17.68
N VAL A 379 8.38 -2.72 -17.47
CA VAL A 379 8.19 -3.28 -16.12
C VAL A 379 9.45 -3.16 -15.28
N ARG A 380 10.63 -3.43 -15.86
CA ARG A 380 11.92 -3.30 -15.16
C ARG A 380 12.22 -1.85 -14.82
N ILE A 381 12.04 -0.91 -15.75
CA ILE A 381 12.22 0.54 -15.52
C ILE A 381 11.35 0.99 -14.35
N MET A 382 10.06 0.63 -14.36
CA MET A 382 9.16 0.93 -13.26
C MET A 382 9.70 0.36 -11.94
N SER A 383 10.09 -0.92 -11.91
CA SER A 383 10.61 -1.54 -10.69
C SER A 383 11.86 -0.84 -10.13
N VAL A 384 12.73 -0.33 -11.01
CA VAL A 384 13.94 0.42 -10.63
C VAL A 384 13.55 1.80 -10.09
N LEU A 385 12.60 2.49 -10.73
CA LEU A 385 12.09 3.77 -10.22
C LEU A 385 11.45 3.61 -8.83
N TYR A 386 10.64 2.56 -8.62
CA TYR A 386 10.09 2.22 -7.31
C TYR A 386 11.18 1.93 -6.27
N GLU A 387 12.21 1.19 -6.63
CA GLU A 387 13.32 0.87 -5.72
C GLU A 387 14.13 2.13 -5.35
N ASN A 388 14.31 3.04 -6.31
CA ASN A 388 15.00 4.32 -6.10
C ASN A 388 14.23 5.26 -5.17
N THR A 389 12.90 5.17 -5.12
CA THR A 389 12.11 5.95 -4.15
C THR A 389 12.03 5.24 -2.79
N LEU A 390 11.95 3.92 -2.77
CA LEU A 390 11.77 3.13 -1.54
C LEU A 390 13.05 2.96 -0.73
N ARG A 391 14.15 2.50 -1.33
CA ARG A 391 15.36 2.11 -0.60
C ARG A 391 15.97 3.28 0.21
N PRO A 392 16.17 4.49 -0.35
CA PRO A 392 16.72 5.60 0.41
C PRO A 392 15.81 6.04 1.56
N ARG A 393 14.49 5.96 1.37
CA ARG A 393 13.52 6.28 2.43
C ARG A 393 13.56 5.25 3.55
N MET A 394 13.58 3.96 3.20
CA MET A 394 13.67 2.88 4.19
C MET A 394 14.96 2.96 4.99
N GLN A 395 16.10 3.21 4.33
CA GLN A 395 17.37 3.38 5.01
C GLN A 395 17.33 4.54 6.03
N ARG A 396 16.79 5.71 5.65
CA ARG A 396 16.62 6.84 6.58
C ARG A 396 15.71 6.52 7.75
N LEU A 397 14.61 5.79 7.51
CA LEU A 397 13.69 5.38 8.57
C LEU A 397 14.37 4.41 9.55
N MET A 398 15.12 3.42 9.04
CA MET A 398 15.88 2.48 9.84
C MET A 398 17.02 3.15 10.63
N GLU A 399 17.68 4.15 10.04
CA GLU A 399 18.67 4.98 10.74
C GLU A 399 18.02 5.82 11.85
N ALA A 400 16.88 6.45 11.56
CA ALA A 400 16.13 7.26 12.51
C ALA A 400 15.52 6.43 13.66
N GLN A 401 15.19 5.16 13.43
CA GLN A 401 14.67 4.24 14.45
C GLN A 401 15.63 4.08 15.65
N SER A 402 16.93 4.27 15.44
CA SER A 402 17.91 4.20 16.53
C SER A 402 17.81 5.35 17.53
N ALA A 403 17.29 6.50 17.09
CA ALA A 403 17.16 7.70 17.91
C ALA A 403 15.98 7.59 18.91
N PRO A 404 16.06 8.26 20.07
CA PRO A 404 14.91 8.38 20.98
C PRO A 404 13.71 9.02 20.27
N GLY A 405 12.54 8.38 20.35
CA GLY A 405 11.33 8.83 19.63
C GLY A 405 11.34 8.56 18.13
N GLY A 406 12.35 7.83 17.63
CA GLY A 406 12.40 7.39 16.23
C GLY A 406 11.25 6.46 15.85
N PRO A 407 10.96 6.30 14.54
CA PRO A 407 9.89 5.44 14.07
C PRO A 407 10.18 3.97 14.35
N ILE A 408 9.11 3.18 14.55
CA ILE A 408 9.20 1.72 14.60
C ILE A 408 9.08 1.19 13.16
N VAL A 409 10.08 0.46 12.68
CA VAL A 409 10.11 -0.03 11.29
C VAL A 409 10.24 -1.55 11.26
N VAL A 410 9.33 -2.19 10.53
CA VAL A 410 9.38 -3.61 10.19
C VAL A 410 9.35 -3.79 8.68
N ASP A 411 10.16 -4.72 8.17
CA ASP A 411 10.34 -4.97 6.75
C ASP A 411 10.26 -6.47 6.46
N ILE A 412 9.35 -6.86 5.57
CA ILE A 412 9.11 -8.26 5.18
C ILE A 412 10.35 -8.98 4.62
N SER A 413 11.36 -8.22 4.16
CA SER A 413 12.61 -8.77 3.63
C SER A 413 13.61 -9.17 4.71
N GLU A 414 13.45 -8.66 5.93
CA GLU A 414 14.22 -9.06 7.09
C GLU A 414 13.55 -10.27 7.75
N SER A 415 14.37 -11.21 8.21
CA SER A 415 13.89 -12.26 9.11
C SER A 415 13.72 -11.74 10.54
N PRO A 416 12.89 -12.41 11.38
CA PRO A 416 12.74 -12.03 12.78
C PRO A 416 14.07 -11.93 13.54
N VAL A 417 15.04 -12.78 13.20
CA VAL A 417 16.39 -12.75 13.79
C VAL A 417 17.19 -11.55 13.30
N GLU A 418 17.18 -11.26 11.99
CA GLU A 418 17.84 -10.08 11.43
C GLU A 418 17.25 -8.77 11.99
N LEU A 419 15.94 -8.73 12.22
CA LEU A 419 15.26 -7.61 12.89
C LEU A 419 15.81 -7.42 14.30
N VAL A 420 15.92 -8.50 15.10
CA VAL A 420 16.51 -8.43 16.44
C VAL A 420 17.95 -7.92 16.40
N ASP A 421 18.77 -8.47 15.50
CA ASP A 421 20.17 -8.08 15.35
C ASP A 421 20.28 -6.59 14.95
N ARG A 422 19.42 -6.11 14.05
CA ARG A 422 19.34 -4.70 13.65
C ARG A 422 18.96 -3.80 14.83
N LEU A 423 17.97 -4.18 15.62
CA LEU A 423 17.52 -3.42 16.80
C LEU A 423 18.58 -3.36 17.90
N ALA A 424 19.38 -4.42 18.04
CA ALA A 424 20.46 -4.52 19.03
C ALA A 424 21.77 -3.86 18.57
N LYS A 425 21.95 -3.62 17.27
CA LYS A 425 23.19 -3.11 16.67
C LYS A 425 23.49 -1.68 17.12
N GLY A 426 24.75 -1.43 17.50
CA GLY A 426 25.23 -0.09 17.85
C GLY A 426 24.72 0.44 19.20
N ARG A 427 23.99 -0.37 19.97
CA ARG A 427 23.52 -0.05 21.32
C ARG A 427 24.42 -0.67 22.38
N THR A 428 24.54 -0.01 23.52
CA THR A 428 25.29 -0.54 24.69
C THR A 428 24.50 -1.66 25.37
N ASP A 429 25.17 -2.55 26.10
CA ASP A 429 24.52 -3.68 26.79
C ASP A 429 23.49 -3.25 27.85
N ALA A 430 23.58 -2.02 28.35
CA ALA A 430 22.61 -1.45 29.28
C ALA A 430 21.39 -0.79 28.58
N ASP A 431 21.39 -0.67 27.24
CA ASP A 431 20.27 -0.08 26.50
C ASP A 431 19.03 -0.97 26.61
N PRO A 432 17.89 -0.48 27.15
CA PRO A 432 16.68 -1.28 27.33
C PRO A 432 16.13 -1.86 26.03
N VAL A 433 16.32 -1.19 24.89
CA VAL A 433 15.87 -1.68 23.58
C VAL A 433 16.68 -2.91 23.17
N ARG A 434 18.00 -2.88 23.41
CA ARG A 434 18.88 -4.02 23.12
C ARG A 434 18.53 -5.22 24.00
N VAL A 435 18.37 -4.99 25.31
CA VAL A 435 18.02 -6.06 26.26
C VAL A 435 16.73 -6.77 25.84
N ARG A 436 15.65 -6.00 25.61
CA ARG A 436 14.35 -6.53 25.17
C ARG A 436 14.42 -7.21 23.80
N ALA A 437 15.19 -6.68 22.85
CA ALA A 437 15.36 -7.33 21.55
C ALA A 437 16.03 -8.71 21.70
N LEU A 438 17.08 -8.81 22.53
CA LEU A 438 17.81 -10.06 22.76
C LEU A 438 16.99 -11.10 23.53
N GLU A 439 16.07 -10.69 24.41
CA GLU A 439 15.08 -11.59 25.02
C GLU A 439 14.24 -12.32 23.95
N MET A 440 13.83 -11.60 22.90
CA MET A 440 13.07 -12.21 21.79
C MET A 440 13.92 -13.19 21.00
N ARG A 441 15.24 -12.95 20.85
CA ARG A 441 16.15 -13.90 20.18
C ARG A 441 16.13 -15.27 20.86
N ALA A 442 16.15 -15.30 22.19
CA ALA A 442 16.12 -16.54 22.94
C ALA A 442 14.84 -17.35 22.70
N ILE A 443 13.71 -16.68 22.44
CA ILE A 443 12.45 -17.32 22.10
C ILE A 443 12.46 -17.83 20.65
N LEU A 444 12.94 -17.00 19.70
CA LEU A 444 13.04 -17.38 18.28
C LEU A 444 13.91 -18.62 18.06
N ASN A 445 15.04 -18.70 18.77
CA ASN A 445 16.00 -19.81 18.67
C ASN A 445 15.43 -21.14 19.19
N LYS A 446 14.41 -21.11 20.05
CA LYS A 446 13.70 -22.32 20.49
C LYS A 446 12.76 -22.87 19.43
N GLU A 447 12.28 -22.01 18.53
CA GLU A 447 11.32 -22.42 17.50
C GLU A 447 12.01 -22.88 16.22
N ARG A 448 13.01 -22.13 15.74
CA ARG A 448 13.70 -22.40 14.47
C ARG A 448 15.13 -21.88 14.51
N SER A 449 15.98 -22.46 13.66
CA SER A 449 17.33 -21.92 13.41
C SER A 449 17.28 -20.60 12.62
N ASP A 450 18.35 -19.80 12.73
CA ASP A 450 18.51 -18.53 11.99
C ASP A 450 18.32 -18.72 10.47
N TYR A 451 18.84 -19.83 9.91
CA TYR A 451 18.68 -20.16 8.49
C TYR A 451 17.23 -20.46 8.10
N GLU A 452 16.48 -21.14 8.96
CA GLU A 452 15.07 -21.43 8.73
C GLU A 452 14.21 -20.17 8.82
N TRP A 453 14.51 -19.27 9.76
CA TRP A 453 13.88 -17.96 9.84
C TRP A 453 14.16 -17.11 8.60
N LYS A 454 15.40 -17.12 8.11
CA LYS A 454 15.75 -16.45 6.84
C LYS A 454 14.97 -17.02 5.67
N THR A 455 14.89 -18.34 5.57
CA THR A 455 14.12 -19.03 4.53
C THR A 455 12.62 -18.73 4.63
N TYR A 456 12.09 -18.61 5.85
CA TYR A 456 10.70 -18.27 6.11
C TYR A 456 10.39 -16.86 5.59
N ALA A 457 11.19 -15.87 5.96
CA ALA A 457 11.06 -14.49 5.51
C ALA A 457 11.27 -14.33 4.00
N ASP A 458 12.30 -14.97 3.43
CA ASP A 458 12.56 -14.92 1.99
C ASP A 458 11.40 -15.46 1.16
N ARG A 459 10.82 -16.58 1.58
CA ARG A 459 9.65 -17.12 0.88
C ARG A 459 8.43 -16.21 1.05
N ALA A 460 8.28 -15.53 2.19
CA ALA A 460 7.23 -14.53 2.41
C ALA A 460 7.41 -13.34 1.46
N ALA A 461 8.57 -12.68 1.49
CA ALA A 461 8.93 -11.55 0.64
C ALA A 461 8.81 -11.87 -0.86
N GLN A 462 9.21 -13.07 -1.28
CA GLN A 462 9.16 -13.50 -2.68
C GLN A 462 7.77 -13.92 -3.16
N THR A 463 6.78 -14.03 -2.26
CA THR A 463 5.39 -14.37 -2.61
C THR A 463 4.92 -13.43 -3.71
N LYS A 464 4.46 -14.02 -4.82
CA LYS A 464 4.05 -13.23 -5.98
C LYS A 464 2.88 -12.33 -5.59
N THR A 465 2.92 -11.07 -6.00
CA THR A 465 1.82 -10.11 -5.88
C THR A 465 0.76 -10.38 -6.95
N VAL A 466 0.39 -11.66 -7.12
CA VAL A 466 -0.56 -12.09 -8.15
C VAL A 466 -1.97 -11.65 -7.80
N LEU A 467 -2.77 -11.48 -8.84
CA LEU A 467 -4.20 -11.17 -8.71
C LEU A 467 -5.01 -12.38 -8.16
N SER A 468 -4.45 -13.59 -8.26
CA SER A 468 -5.07 -14.85 -7.85
C SER A 468 -4.82 -15.22 -6.38
N ALA A 469 -5.59 -16.18 -5.89
CA ALA A 469 -5.37 -16.88 -4.63
C ALA A 469 -3.89 -17.26 -4.40
N VAL A 470 -3.34 -16.87 -3.24
CA VAL A 470 -1.98 -17.22 -2.82
C VAL A 470 -1.89 -18.60 -2.15
N GLY A 471 -3.04 -19.15 -1.73
CA GLY A 471 -3.13 -20.40 -0.97
C GLY A 471 -2.93 -20.21 0.53
N SER A 472 -3.49 -21.15 1.32
CA SER A 472 -3.49 -21.10 2.79
C SER A 472 -2.08 -21.06 3.39
N THR A 473 -1.15 -21.88 2.89
CA THR A 473 0.24 -21.92 3.39
C THR A 473 0.98 -20.59 3.26
N ALA A 474 0.83 -19.89 2.12
CA ALA A 474 1.46 -18.60 1.91
C ALA A 474 0.79 -17.51 2.77
N ALA A 475 -0.54 -17.57 2.91
CA ALA A 475 -1.32 -16.67 3.76
C ALA A 475 -0.90 -16.77 5.23
N VAL A 476 -0.82 -17.99 5.79
CA VAL A 476 -0.36 -18.26 7.16
C VAL A 476 1.00 -17.64 7.40
N ARG A 477 1.95 -17.91 6.49
CA ARG A 477 3.31 -17.40 6.60
C ARG A 477 3.38 -15.87 6.60
N LEU A 478 2.65 -15.22 5.70
CA LEU A 478 2.65 -13.76 5.59
C LEU A 478 2.00 -13.09 6.80
N LEU A 479 0.87 -13.63 7.24
CA LEU A 479 0.12 -13.12 8.38
C LEU A 479 0.95 -13.25 9.67
N ARG A 480 1.54 -14.42 9.89
CA ARG A 480 2.36 -14.68 11.08
C ARG A 480 3.65 -13.87 11.08
N LEU A 481 4.33 -13.73 9.94
CA LEU A 481 5.55 -12.91 9.86
C LEU A 481 5.25 -11.45 10.22
N GLY A 482 4.18 -10.87 9.65
CA GLY A 482 3.77 -9.50 9.99
C GLY A 482 3.43 -9.32 11.47
N TYR A 483 2.82 -10.33 12.09
CA TYR A 483 2.56 -10.35 13.53
C TYR A 483 3.86 -10.40 14.35
N LEU A 484 4.77 -11.33 14.02
CA LEU A 484 6.04 -11.53 14.73
C LEU A 484 6.95 -10.31 14.65
N ASP A 485 7.15 -9.75 13.46
CA ASP A 485 8.04 -8.60 13.28
C ASP A 485 7.52 -7.39 14.05
N THR A 486 6.21 -7.14 13.98
CA THR A 486 5.56 -6.07 14.75
C THR A 486 5.69 -6.31 16.24
N ALA A 487 5.53 -7.57 16.70
CA ALA A 487 5.67 -7.94 18.10
C ALA A 487 7.07 -7.69 18.65
N ILE A 488 8.11 -8.09 17.90
CA ILE A 488 9.51 -7.89 18.25
C ILE A 488 9.82 -6.40 18.32
N ALA A 489 9.47 -5.64 17.29
CA ALA A 489 9.78 -4.22 17.21
C ALA A 489 9.05 -3.41 18.29
N CYS A 490 7.78 -3.71 18.56
CA CYS A 490 7.02 -3.07 19.65
C CYS A 490 7.59 -3.42 21.02
N HIS A 491 7.98 -4.67 21.25
CA HIS A 491 8.55 -5.07 22.53
C HIS A 491 9.90 -4.40 22.78
N ALA A 492 10.78 -4.42 21.77
CA ALA A 492 12.07 -3.75 21.85
C ALA A 492 11.90 -2.26 22.17
N HIS A 493 11.05 -1.52 21.46
CA HIS A 493 10.93 -0.08 21.64
C HIS A 493 10.00 0.35 22.79
N LEU A 494 8.90 -0.36 23.01
CA LEU A 494 7.79 0.09 23.87
C LEU A 494 7.56 -0.80 25.08
N GLY A 495 8.25 -1.94 25.20
CA GLY A 495 8.10 -2.85 26.34
C GLY A 495 6.75 -3.57 26.38
N THR A 496 6.14 -3.86 25.22
CA THR A 496 4.92 -4.69 25.12
C THR A 496 5.19 -6.15 25.51
N GLN A 497 4.23 -7.06 25.37
CA GLN A 497 4.40 -8.48 25.72
C GLN A 497 5.35 -9.28 24.81
N GLY A 498 5.80 -8.71 23.68
CA GLY A 498 6.69 -9.39 22.75
C GLY A 498 6.10 -10.64 22.13
N ILE A 499 6.95 -11.65 21.90
CA ILE A 499 6.57 -12.90 21.23
C ILE A 499 6.34 -14.10 22.18
N GLY A 500 6.33 -13.87 23.50
CA GLY A 500 6.18 -14.93 24.50
C GLY A 500 4.88 -15.74 24.36
N ALA A 501 3.82 -15.12 23.85
CA ALA A 501 2.48 -15.69 23.71
C ALA A 501 1.99 -15.75 22.24
N VAL A 502 2.89 -15.73 21.25
CA VAL A 502 2.47 -15.83 19.84
C VAL A 502 1.98 -17.24 19.55
N PRO A 503 0.76 -17.41 19.00
CA PRO A 503 0.28 -18.72 18.61
C PRO A 503 1.14 -19.38 17.52
N MET A 504 1.21 -20.71 17.54
CA MET A 504 1.96 -21.48 16.54
C MET A 504 1.36 -21.38 15.12
N ASP A 505 2.11 -21.85 14.12
CA ASP A 505 1.67 -21.92 12.71
C ASP A 505 0.30 -22.60 12.55
N LYS A 506 0.00 -23.61 13.38
CA LYS A 506 -1.30 -24.31 13.40
C LYS A 506 -2.46 -23.37 13.70
N TRP A 507 -2.31 -22.50 14.70
CA TRP A 507 -3.35 -21.54 15.04
C TRP A 507 -3.59 -20.53 13.93
N PHE A 508 -2.52 -19.99 13.33
CA PHE A 508 -2.66 -19.11 12.16
C PHE A 508 -3.28 -19.84 10.97
N LYS A 509 -3.02 -21.14 10.82
CA LYS A 509 -3.67 -21.98 9.81
C LYS A 509 -5.17 -22.10 10.08
N ASP A 510 -5.58 -22.36 11.31
CA ASP A 510 -7.00 -22.45 11.67
C ASP A 510 -7.69 -21.09 11.51
N LEU A 511 -7.01 -19.99 11.83
CA LEU A 511 -7.46 -18.62 11.54
C LEU A 511 -7.67 -18.40 10.04
N VAL A 512 -6.67 -18.68 9.21
CA VAL A 512 -6.73 -18.49 7.75
C VAL A 512 -7.75 -19.42 7.09
N ASP A 513 -7.92 -20.63 7.61
CA ASP A 513 -8.92 -21.57 7.13
C ASP A 513 -10.33 -21.27 7.68
N ASN A 514 -10.48 -20.22 8.51
CA ASN A 514 -11.71 -19.77 9.17
C ASN A 514 -12.37 -20.87 10.02
N LYS A 515 -11.55 -21.52 10.84
CA LYS A 515 -11.88 -22.68 11.70
C LYS A 515 -11.66 -22.43 13.19
N LEU A 516 -11.32 -21.21 13.60
CA LEU A 516 -11.13 -20.90 15.02
C LEU A 516 -12.45 -21.14 15.78
N SER A 517 -12.37 -21.93 16.85
CA SER A 517 -13.39 -21.98 17.90
C SER A 517 -13.42 -20.67 18.68
N ASP A 518 -14.52 -20.37 19.38
CA ASP A 518 -14.65 -19.16 20.21
C ASP A 518 -13.68 -19.11 21.41
N ASP A 519 -13.02 -20.22 21.71
CA ASP A 519 -11.96 -20.33 22.71
C ASP A 519 -10.61 -19.95 22.10
N LEU A 520 -10.00 -18.89 22.63
CA LEU A 520 -8.59 -18.58 22.40
C LEU A 520 -7.75 -19.77 22.86
N PRO A 521 -6.64 -20.11 22.20
CA PRO A 521 -5.63 -20.90 22.89
C PRO A 521 -5.23 -20.11 24.14
N ALA A 522 -5.26 -20.77 25.30
CA ALA A 522 -4.53 -20.29 26.46
C ALA A 522 -3.10 -19.99 26.00
N VAL A 523 -2.45 -18.99 26.60
CA VAL A 523 -1.01 -18.76 26.37
C VAL A 523 -0.31 -20.09 26.66
N GLU A 524 0.09 -20.83 25.63
CA GLU A 524 0.79 -22.10 25.79
C GLU A 524 2.05 -21.81 26.60
N THR A 525 2.08 -22.36 27.82
CA THR A 525 3.22 -22.23 28.71
C THR A 525 4.39 -22.98 28.08
N ALA A 526 5.62 -22.66 28.53
CA ALA A 526 6.82 -23.27 27.97
C ALA A 526 6.84 -24.82 28.05
N GLU A 527 5.98 -25.43 28.84
CA GLU A 527 5.84 -26.89 29.00
C GLU A 527 5.13 -27.57 27.82
N ASP A 528 4.18 -26.90 27.16
CA ASP A 528 3.51 -27.45 25.96
C ASP A 528 4.41 -27.44 24.71
N ARG A 529 5.56 -26.74 24.77
CA ARG A 529 6.52 -26.64 23.65
C ARG A 529 7.45 -27.86 23.52
N ALA A 530 7.44 -28.78 24.47
CA ALA A 530 8.38 -29.90 24.52
C ALA A 530 7.85 -31.20 23.89
N THR A 531 6.60 -31.23 23.42
CA THR A 531 5.88 -32.47 23.07
C THR A 531 5.44 -32.60 21.60
N VAL A 532 5.96 -31.77 20.68
CA VAL A 532 5.69 -31.90 19.22
C VAL A 532 6.96 -31.93 18.39
#